data_AF-A0A954PI07-F1
#
_entry.id   AF-A0A954PI07-F1
#
_cell.length_a   1.000
_cell.length_b   1.000
_cell.length_c   1.000
_cell.angle_alpha   90.00
_cell.angle_beta   90.00
_cell.angle_gamma   90.00
#
_symmetry.space_group_name_H-M   'P 1'
#
loop_
_entity.id
_entity.type
_entity.pdbx_description
1 polymer ?
#
loop_
_entity_poly.entity_id
_entity_poly.type
_entity_poly.pdbx_seq_one_letter_code
_entity_poly.pdbx_strand_id
1 'polypeptide(L)'
;MFSAIRRSLAQFIADDCLSLAAALAYYTLFAMPPLLFLLVTIVSWGMSAAYEQELASERAQRFLQQQAANLIGNEAAGQEIGSIIRNSQQQSGAGWKSLLSLVGVLVGATGLVGALQAALNRVWRVKPAEGRLAARFLMKRLLSLALILAF
;
A
#
# COMPACT_ATOMS: atom_id res chain seq x y z
N MET A 1 21.55 -25.00 -18.49
CA MET A 1 21.09 -23.97 -17.52
C MET A 1 21.27 -22.55 -18.02
N PHE A 2 22.49 -22.11 -18.42
CA PHE A 2 22.74 -20.73 -18.85
C PHE A 2 21.85 -20.23 -20.01
N SER A 3 21.51 -21.09 -20.97
CA SER A 3 20.63 -20.75 -22.08
C SER A 3 19.18 -20.49 -21.68
N ALA A 4 18.67 -21.14 -20.63
CA ALA A 4 17.32 -20.92 -20.11
C ALA A 4 17.23 -19.56 -19.39
N ILE A 5 18.19 -19.25 -18.52
CA ILE A 5 18.27 -17.97 -17.81
C ILE A 5 18.34 -16.81 -18.80
N ARG A 6 19.18 -16.92 -19.84
CA ARG A 6 19.33 -15.89 -20.87
C ARG A 6 18.03 -15.65 -21.66
N ARG A 7 17.28 -16.72 -21.96
CA ARG A 7 15.97 -16.62 -22.63
C ARG A 7 14.93 -15.97 -21.73
N SER A 8 14.86 -16.36 -20.46
CA SER A 8 13.94 -15.75 -19.48
C SER A 8 14.23 -14.27 -19.28
N LEU A 9 15.50 -13.86 -19.16
CA LEU A 9 15.89 -12.46 -19.08
C LEU A 9 15.52 -11.67 -20.34
N ALA A 10 15.78 -12.23 -21.53
CA ALA A 10 15.42 -11.59 -22.78
C ALA A 10 13.90 -11.41 -22.92
N GLN A 11 13.11 -12.43 -22.53
CA GLN A 11 11.65 -12.33 -22.50
C GLN A 11 11.15 -11.34 -21.45
N PHE A 12 11.73 -11.33 -20.25
CA PHE A 12 11.37 -10.40 -19.19
C PHE A 12 11.56 -8.94 -19.60
N ILE A 13 12.64 -8.64 -20.30
CA ILE A 13 12.90 -7.30 -20.86
C ILE A 13 11.95 -7.02 -22.03
N ALA A 14 11.75 -7.98 -22.93
CA ALA A 14 10.83 -7.83 -24.07
C ALA A 14 9.37 -7.62 -23.66
N ASP A 15 8.96 -8.20 -22.52
CA ASP A 15 7.63 -8.03 -21.94
C ASP A 15 7.49 -6.70 -21.16
N ASP A 16 8.50 -5.82 -21.19
CA ASP A 16 8.49 -4.50 -20.52
C ASP A 16 8.26 -4.59 -18.99
N CYS A 17 8.63 -5.72 -18.39
CA CYS A 17 8.45 -5.99 -16.97
C CYS A 17 9.22 -5.01 -16.07
N LEU A 18 10.30 -4.40 -16.58
CA LEU A 18 11.07 -3.38 -15.86
C LEU A 18 10.25 -2.10 -15.65
N SER A 19 9.57 -1.62 -16.69
CA SER A 19 8.71 -0.44 -16.60
C SER A 19 7.52 -0.68 -15.67
N LEU A 20 6.95 -1.89 -15.73
CA LEU A 20 5.89 -2.33 -14.82
C LEU A 20 6.36 -2.43 -13.36
N ALA A 21 7.56 -2.95 -13.13
CA ALA A 21 8.17 -3.01 -11.79
C ALA A 21 8.46 -1.59 -11.25
N ALA A 22 8.94 -0.69 -12.11
CA ALA A 22 9.15 0.71 -11.75
C ALA A 22 7.83 1.41 -11.40
N ALA A 23 6.77 1.19 -12.18
CA ALA A 23 5.44 1.73 -11.88
C ALA A 23 4.92 1.20 -10.54
N LEU A 24 5.07 -0.11 -10.27
CA LEU A 24 4.69 -0.73 -9.01
C LEU A 24 5.41 -0.07 -7.82
N ALA A 25 6.74 0.09 -7.91
CA ALA A 25 7.55 0.73 -6.88
C ALA A 25 7.19 2.21 -6.68
N TYR A 26 6.87 2.93 -7.75
CA TYR A 26 6.44 4.32 -7.66
C TYR A 26 5.09 4.44 -6.96
N TYR A 27 4.11 3.61 -7.33
CA TYR A 27 2.80 3.61 -6.67
C TYR A 27 2.90 3.24 -5.18
N THR A 28 3.73 2.26 -4.80
CA THR A 28 3.93 1.93 -3.38
C THR A 28 4.58 3.08 -2.63
N LEU A 29 5.66 3.67 -3.17
CA LEU A 29 6.39 4.76 -2.51
C LEU A 29 5.50 5.99 -2.27
N PHE A 30 4.71 6.39 -3.27
CA PHE A 30 3.80 7.53 -3.14
C PHE A 30 2.60 7.23 -2.25
N ALA A 31 2.18 5.97 -2.14
CA ALA A 31 1.11 5.56 -1.23
C ALA A 31 1.56 5.42 0.24
N MET A 32 2.87 5.32 0.52
CA MET A 32 3.40 5.09 1.87
C MET A 32 3.01 6.16 2.89
N PRO A 33 3.26 7.47 2.68
CA PRO A 33 2.89 8.49 3.67
C PRO A 33 1.41 8.51 4.05
N PRO A 34 0.44 8.56 3.11
CA PRO A 34 -0.98 8.57 3.47
C PRO A 34 -1.44 7.25 4.10
N LEU A 35 -0.83 6.12 3.73
CA LEU A 35 -1.10 4.82 4.36
C LEU A 35 -0.62 4.80 5.81
N LEU A 36 0.59 5.27 6.08
CA LEU A 36 1.15 5.32 7.43
C LEU A 36 0.35 6.27 8.34
N PHE A 37 -0.06 7.43 7.82
CA PHE A 37 -0.95 8.34 8.53
C PHE A 37 -2.27 7.67 8.93
N LEU A 38 -2.90 6.97 7.98
CA LEU A 38 -4.15 6.28 8.19
C LEU A 38 -3.98 5.14 9.22
N LEU A 39 -2.88 4.39 9.16
CA LEU A 39 -2.55 3.38 10.17
C LEU A 39 -2.36 3.97 11.56
N VAL A 40 -1.59 5.05 11.70
CA VAL A 40 -1.43 5.73 13.00
C VAL A 40 -2.79 6.20 13.51
N THR A 41 -3.64 6.75 12.64
CA THR A 41 -4.98 7.21 13.01
C THR A 41 -5.83 6.06 13.53
N ILE A 42 -5.91 4.93 12.81
CA ILE A 42 -6.71 3.76 13.22
C ILE A 42 -6.18 3.15 14.53
N VAL A 43 -4.86 2.97 14.65
CA VAL A 43 -4.24 2.39 15.84
C VAL A 43 -4.41 3.32 17.04
N SER A 44 -4.20 4.62 16.86
CA SER A 44 -4.42 5.61 17.92
C SER A 44 -5.87 5.66 18.37
N TRP A 45 -6.83 5.56 17.45
CA TRP A 45 -8.26 5.49 17.77
C TRP A 45 -8.60 4.22 18.56
N GLY A 46 -8.07 3.05 18.18
CA GLY A 46 -8.24 1.82 18.96
C GLY A 46 -7.61 1.90 20.36
N MET A 47 -6.48 2.59 20.50
CA MET A 47 -5.80 2.79 21.79
C MET A 47 -6.42 3.90 22.65
N SER A 48 -7.21 4.80 22.04
CA SER A 48 -7.86 5.91 22.76
C SER A 48 -8.90 5.45 23.79
N ALA A 49 -9.37 4.19 23.68
CA ALA A 49 -10.23 3.57 24.69
C ALA A 49 -9.48 3.23 26.00
N ALA A 50 -8.15 3.16 25.97
CA ALA A 50 -7.32 2.75 27.11
C ALA A 50 -6.33 3.82 27.59
N TYR A 51 -6.08 4.85 26.79
CA TYR A 51 -5.08 5.89 27.06
C TYR A 51 -5.56 7.27 26.61
N GLU A 52 -5.02 8.33 27.23
CA GLU A 52 -5.21 9.70 26.75
C GLU A 52 -4.71 9.85 25.30
N GLN A 53 -5.39 10.73 24.56
CA GLN A 53 -5.30 10.81 23.10
C GLN A 53 -3.88 11.11 22.60
N GLU A 54 -3.14 11.94 23.33
CA GLU A 54 -1.77 12.33 23.00
C GLU A 54 -0.79 11.16 23.18
N LEU A 55 -0.90 10.45 24.32
CA LEU A 55 -0.13 9.23 24.61
C LEU A 55 -0.46 8.07 23.65
N ALA A 56 -1.71 7.98 23.19
CA ALA A 56 -2.14 6.96 22.24
C ALA A 56 -1.47 7.15 20.86
N SER A 57 -1.31 8.39 20.40
CA SER A 57 -0.68 8.70 19.10
C SER A 57 0.81 8.35 19.08
N GLU A 58 1.55 8.71 20.13
CA GLU A 58 2.97 8.37 20.25
C GLU A 58 3.20 6.86 20.32
N ARG A 59 2.37 6.15 21.10
CA ARG A 59 2.48 4.69 21.19
C ARG A 59 2.15 4.00 19.87
N ALA A 60 1.12 4.47 19.16
CA ALA A 60 0.79 3.97 17.83
C ALA A 60 1.97 4.13 16.86
N GLN A 61 2.63 5.29 16.86
CA GLN A 61 3.80 5.54 16.03
C GLN A 61 4.96 4.61 16.40
N ARG A 62 5.32 4.50 17.68
CA ARG A 62 6.44 3.63 18.12
C ARG A 62 6.16 2.16 17.79
N PHE A 63 4.92 1.72 18.00
CA PHE A 63 4.49 0.37 17.65
C PHE A 63 4.66 0.09 16.15
N LEU A 64 4.16 0.98 15.28
CA LEU A 64 4.30 0.84 13.83
C LEU A 64 5.76 0.86 13.38
N GLN A 65 6.59 1.70 13.99
CA GLN A 65 8.03 1.75 13.71
C GLN A 65 8.72 0.43 14.06
N GLN A 66 8.43 -0.15 15.23
CA GLN A 66 9.00 -1.42 15.66
C GLN A 66 8.53 -2.58 14.77
N GLN A 67 7.25 -2.62 14.42
CA GLN A 67 6.71 -3.63 13.51
C GLN A 67 7.36 -3.54 12.13
N ALA A 68 7.57 -2.33 11.62
CA ALA A 68 8.30 -2.12 10.39
C ALA A 68 9.76 -2.61 10.46
N ALA A 69 10.48 -2.28 11.54
CA ALA A 69 11.86 -2.75 11.74
C ALA A 69 11.93 -4.28 11.79
N ASN A 70 10.98 -4.92 12.49
CA ASN A 70 10.89 -6.38 12.62
C ASN A 70 10.59 -7.06 11.28
N LEU A 71 9.68 -6.50 10.48
CA LEU A 71 9.31 -7.07 9.18
C LEU A 71 10.42 -6.93 8.14
N ILE A 72 11.16 -5.81 8.17
CA ILE A 72 12.26 -5.56 7.24
C ILE A 72 13.55 -6.27 7.72
N GLY A 73 13.68 -6.53 9.03
CA GLY A 73 14.90 -7.06 9.64
C GLY A 73 16.04 -6.04 9.66
N ASN A 74 15.74 -4.76 9.46
CA ASN A 74 16.71 -3.66 9.39
C ASN A 74 16.19 -2.45 10.18
N GLU A 75 16.91 -2.10 11.25
CA GLU A 75 16.56 -0.98 12.12
C GLU A 75 16.65 0.37 11.41
N ALA A 76 17.57 0.54 10.44
CA ALA A 76 17.68 1.76 9.65
C ALA A 76 16.41 2.00 8.81
N ALA A 77 15.84 0.94 8.24
CA ALA A 77 14.58 1.02 7.50
C ALA A 77 13.39 1.34 8.42
N GLY A 78 13.41 0.83 9.65
CA GLY A 78 12.46 1.23 10.69
C GLY A 78 12.56 2.73 11.02
N GLN A 79 13.77 3.27 11.14
CA GLN A 79 13.98 4.70 11.39
C GLN A 79 13.44 5.57 10.25
N GLU A 80 13.61 5.17 9.00
CA GLU A 80 13.02 5.87 7.84
C GLU A 80 11.49 5.88 7.88
N ILE A 81 10.86 4.75 8.23
CA ILE A 81 9.40 4.73 8.40
C ILE A 81 8.97 5.67 9.54
N GLY A 82 9.74 5.73 10.63
CA GLY A 82 9.52 6.68 11.72
C GLY A 82 9.72 8.15 11.32
N SER A 83 10.56 8.46 10.31
CA SER A 83 10.73 9.81 9.78
C SER A 83 9.52 10.21 8.92
N ILE A 84 9.02 9.30 8.07
CA ILE A 84 7.82 9.50 7.25
C ILE A 84 6.59 9.74 8.13
N ILE A 85 6.42 8.94 9.19
CA ILE A 85 5.31 9.10 10.14
C ILE A 85 5.35 10.49 10.80
N ARG A 86 6.52 10.94 11.27
CA ARG A 86 6.66 12.26 11.92
C ARG A 86 6.31 13.40 10.98
N ASN A 87 6.84 13.37 9.76
CA ASN A 87 6.54 14.39 8.75
C ASN A 87 5.04 14.44 8.43
N SER A 88 4.36 13.28 8.45
CA SER A 88 2.93 13.23 8.19
C SER A 88 2.06 13.77 9.33
N GLN A 89 2.57 13.82 10.58
CA GLN A 89 1.82 14.29 11.76
C GLN A 89 1.96 15.80 12.00
N GLN A 90 3.02 16.44 11.52
CA GLN A 90 3.30 17.87 11.79
C GLN A 90 2.34 18.86 11.14
N GLN A 91 1.49 18.44 10.20
CA GLN A 91 0.53 19.35 9.59
C GLN A 91 -0.75 19.44 10.41
N SER A 92 -1.18 20.65 10.81
CA SER A 92 -2.36 20.93 11.65
C SER A 92 -3.71 20.82 10.91
N GLY A 93 -4.72 20.15 11.50
CA GLY A 93 -6.09 19.99 10.96
C GLY A 93 -6.44 18.53 10.63
N ALA A 94 -7.17 17.84 11.52
CA ALA A 94 -7.32 16.38 11.54
C ALA A 94 -8.36 15.81 10.56
N GLY A 95 -9.50 16.48 10.35
CA GLY A 95 -10.61 15.92 9.57
C GLY A 95 -10.34 15.83 8.06
N TRP A 96 -9.95 16.94 7.43
CA TRP A 96 -9.72 16.97 5.98
C TRP A 96 -8.52 16.12 5.55
N LYS A 97 -7.52 15.95 6.43
CA LYS A 97 -6.35 15.10 6.16
C LYS A 97 -6.65 13.63 6.20
N SER A 98 -7.50 13.17 7.11
CA SER A 98 -7.96 11.79 7.10
C SER A 98 -8.64 11.46 5.77
N LEU A 99 -9.48 12.37 5.27
CA LEU A 99 -10.11 12.23 3.95
C LEU A 99 -9.08 12.26 2.81
N LEU A 100 -8.12 13.19 2.83
CA LEU A 100 -7.06 13.26 1.81
C LEU A 100 -6.19 11.99 1.82
N SER A 101 -5.80 11.50 2.99
CA SER A 101 -5.03 10.27 3.16
C SER A 101 -5.82 9.06 2.67
N LEU A 102 -7.13 8.99 2.96
CA LEU A 102 -8.00 7.95 2.44
C LEU A 102 -8.04 7.98 0.90
N VAL A 103 -8.24 9.16 0.31
CA VAL A 103 -8.23 9.32 -1.16
C VAL A 103 -6.86 8.95 -1.74
N GLY A 104 -5.76 9.40 -1.13
CA GLY A 104 -4.40 9.09 -1.55
C GLY A 104 -4.12 7.59 -1.52
N VAL A 105 -4.54 6.89 -0.46
CA VAL A 105 -4.45 5.43 -0.36
C VAL A 105 -5.30 4.76 -1.43
N LEU A 106 -6.53 5.21 -1.67
CA LEU A 106 -7.40 4.63 -2.70
C LEU A 106 -6.81 4.78 -4.11
N VAL A 107 -6.26 5.95 -4.43
CA VAL A 107 -5.59 6.21 -5.71
C VAL A 107 -4.33 5.33 -5.84
N GLY A 108 -3.48 5.31 -4.81
CA GLY A 108 -2.26 4.50 -4.80
C GLY A 108 -2.55 3.00 -4.90
N ALA A 109 -3.53 2.49 -4.15
CA ALA A 109 -3.94 1.09 -4.19
C ALA A 109 -4.53 0.71 -5.56
N THR A 110 -5.33 1.59 -6.17
CA THR A 110 -5.89 1.36 -7.50
C THR A 110 -4.78 1.32 -8.56
N GLY A 111 -3.83 2.26 -8.49
CA GLY A 111 -2.66 2.29 -9.38
C GLY A 111 -1.80 1.03 -9.24
N LEU A 112 -1.53 0.60 -8.00
CA LEU A 112 -0.78 -0.61 -7.69
C LEU A 112 -1.44 -1.86 -8.28
N VAL A 113 -2.74 -2.05 -8.05
CA VAL A 113 -3.49 -3.19 -8.57
C VAL A 113 -3.53 -3.16 -10.10
N GLY A 114 -3.70 -1.98 -10.70
CA GLY A 114 -3.65 -1.80 -12.15
C GLY A 114 -2.29 -2.17 -12.74
N ALA A 115 -1.20 -1.70 -12.12
CA ALA A 115 0.17 -2.04 -12.54
C ALA A 115 0.47 -3.54 -12.39
N LEU A 116 0.02 -4.16 -11.29
CA LEU A 116 0.16 -5.59 -11.09
C LEU A 116 -0.63 -6.38 -12.15
N GLN A 117 -1.89 -6.03 -12.40
CA GLN A 117 -2.71 -6.67 -13.43
C GLN A 117 -2.10 -6.52 -14.81
N ALA A 118 -1.59 -5.34 -15.14
CA ALA A 118 -0.89 -5.10 -16.40
C ALA A 118 0.33 -6.02 -16.52
N ALA A 119 1.12 -6.16 -15.46
CA ALA A 119 2.29 -7.03 -15.45
C ALA A 119 1.93 -8.51 -15.66
N LEU A 120 0.94 -9.02 -14.92
CA LEU A 120 0.51 -10.41 -15.05
C LEU A 120 -0.08 -10.68 -16.44
N ASN A 121 -0.94 -9.79 -16.95
CA ASN A 121 -1.53 -9.93 -18.28
C ASN A 121 -0.46 -9.95 -19.37
N ARG A 122 0.59 -9.14 -19.22
CA ARG A 122 1.72 -9.05 -20.14
C ARG A 122 2.54 -10.35 -20.15
N VAL A 123 2.95 -10.83 -18.98
CA VAL A 123 3.74 -12.07 -18.82
C VAL A 123 2.97 -13.30 -19.31
N TRP A 124 1.69 -13.44 -18.95
CA TRP A 124 0.86 -14.56 -19.40
C TRP A 124 0.25 -14.37 -20.79
N ARG A 125 0.55 -13.25 -21.48
CA ARG A 125 0.01 -12.90 -22.81
C ARG A 125 -1.52 -12.98 -22.87
N VAL A 126 -2.16 -12.66 -21.75
CA VAL A 126 -3.62 -12.57 -21.67
C VAL A 126 -4.01 -11.25 -22.29
N LYS A 127 -4.81 -11.28 -23.36
CA LYS A 127 -5.42 -10.06 -23.89
C LYS A 127 -6.28 -9.47 -22.78
N PRO A 128 -6.05 -8.21 -22.36
CA PRO A 128 -6.92 -7.58 -21.39
C PRO A 128 -8.34 -7.64 -21.95
N ALA A 129 -9.25 -8.30 -21.23
CA ALA A 129 -10.65 -8.27 -21.60
C ALA A 129 -11.12 -6.82 -21.56
N GLU A 130 -11.59 -6.31 -22.70
CA GLU A 130 -12.11 -4.96 -22.82
C GLU A 130 -13.27 -4.76 -21.83
N GLY A 131 -13.07 -3.88 -20.85
CA GLY A 131 -14.14 -3.32 -20.03
C GLY A 131 -14.38 -3.95 -18.64
N ARG A 132 -14.43 -3.05 -17.64
CA ARG A 132 -15.19 -3.14 -16.37
C ARG A 132 -14.99 -4.38 -15.48
N LEU A 133 -13.84 -5.07 -15.55
CA LEU A 133 -13.55 -6.19 -14.65
C LEU A 133 -13.06 -5.74 -13.26
N ALA A 134 -12.21 -4.71 -13.17
CA ALA A 134 -11.68 -4.24 -11.88
C ALA A 134 -12.79 -3.69 -10.97
N ALA A 135 -13.70 -2.87 -11.52
CA ALA A 135 -14.85 -2.35 -10.78
C ALA A 135 -15.79 -3.48 -10.32
N ARG A 136 -16.10 -4.45 -11.19
CA ARG A 136 -16.95 -5.61 -10.83
C ARG A 136 -16.28 -6.53 -9.81
N PHE A 137 -14.97 -6.71 -9.88
CA PHE A 137 -14.21 -7.52 -8.92
C PHE A 137 -14.11 -6.83 -7.55
N LEU A 138 -13.89 -5.51 -7.53
CA LEU A 138 -13.87 -4.71 -6.31
C LEU A 138 -15.25 -4.68 -5.64
N MET A 139 -16.32 -4.54 -6.43
CA MET A 139 -17.71 -4.63 -5.93
C MET A 139 -18.02 -6.01 -5.33
N LYS A 140 -17.56 -7.09 -5.97
CA LYS A 140 -17.71 -8.45 -5.43
C LYS A 140 -16.98 -8.65 -4.10
N ARG A 141 -15.76 -8.08 -3.96
CA ARG A 141 -15.03 -8.13 -2.68
C ARG A 141 -15.68 -7.26 -1.60
N LEU A 142 -16.16 -6.06 -1.94
CA LEU A 142 -16.88 -5.20 -1.01
C LEU A 142 -18.17 -5.85 -0.51
N LEU A 143 -18.95 -6.48 -1.39
CA LEU A 143 -20.15 -7.24 -1.01
C LEU A 143 -19.82 -8.43 -0.12
N SER A 144 -18.75 -9.18 -0.42
CA SER A 144 -18.29 -10.28 0.43
C SER A 144 -17.87 -9.80 1.81
N LEU A 145 -17.18 -8.66 1.91
CA LEU A 145 -16.79 -8.06 3.20
C LEU A 145 -18.00 -7.53 3.96
N ALA A 146 -18.95 -6.89 3.28
CA ALA A 146 -20.19 -6.41 3.87
C ALA A 146 -21.03 -7.56 4.44
N LEU A 147 -21.07 -8.72 3.76
CA LEU A 147 -21.75 -9.92 4.26
C LEU A 147 -21.08 -10.45 5.54
N ILE A 148 -19.75 -10.45 5.60
CA ILE A 148 -18.99 -10.88 6.79
C ILE A 148 -19.20 -9.89 7.95
N LEU A 149 -19.24 -8.59 7.68
CA LEU A 149 -19.47 -7.56 8.71
C LEU A 149 -20.93 -7.52 9.19
N ALA A 150 -21.88 -8.00 8.38
CA ALA A 150 -23.29 -8.12 8.74
C ALA A 150 -23.58 -9.39 9.56
N PHE A 151 -22.62 -10.31 9.63
CA PHE A 151 -22.70 -11.56 10.41
C PHE A 151 -21.91 -11.42 11.72
#